data_AF-A0A5K1AN61-F1
#
_entry.id   AF-A0A5K1AN61-F1
#
_cell.length_a   1.000
_cell.length_b   1.000
_cell.length_c   1.000
_cell.angle_alpha   90.00
_cell.angle_beta   90.00
_cell.angle_gamma   90.00
#
_symmetry.space_group_name_H-M   'P 1'
#
loop_
_entity.id
_entity.type
_entity.pdbx_description
1 polymer ?
#
loop_
_entity_poly.entity_id
_entity_poly.type
_entity_poly.pdbx_seq_one_letter_code
_entity_poly.pdbx_strand_id
1 'polypeptide(L)'
;MGKVGLGLAVGCAVVSCTLAAILVRRRLKSRSKWNRALAVLREFQEECSTPVGRLRQVVDAMAVEMHAGLASEGGSKLKMLLTFVDKLPAG
;
A
#
# COMPACT_ATOMS: atom_id res chain seq x y z
N MET A 1 39.62 20.45 47.00
CA MET A 1 38.60 20.85 45.99
C MET A 1 38.64 20.03 44.69
N GLY A 2 39.75 19.39 44.30
CA GLY A 2 39.84 18.68 43.01
C GLY A 2 39.01 17.39 42.84
N LYS A 3 38.73 16.65 43.92
CA LYS A 3 37.98 15.37 43.84
C LYS A 3 36.48 15.57 43.59
N VAL A 4 35.90 16.67 44.09
CA VAL A 4 34.47 16.99 43.95
C VAL A 4 34.16 17.54 42.55
N GLY A 5 35.06 18.34 41.97
CA GLY A 5 34.91 18.84 40.59
C GLY A 5 35.00 17.74 39.53
N LEU A 6 35.86 16.74 39.74
CA LEU A 6 35.98 15.58 38.85
C LEU A 6 34.72 14.70 38.87
N GLY A 7 34.13 14.48 40.05
CA GLY A 7 32.90 13.69 40.19
C GLY A 7 31.69 14.33 39.51
N LEU A 8 31.56 15.66 39.57
CA LEU A 8 30.48 16.40 38.91
C LEU A 8 30.60 16.34 37.37
N ALA A 9 31.81 16.51 36.84
CA ALA A 9 32.05 16.47 35.39
C ALA A 9 31.76 15.09 34.78
N VAL A 10 32.18 14.01 35.45
CA VAL A 10 31.89 12.63 35.03
C VAL A 10 30.39 12.33 35.09
N GLY A 11 29.69 12.81 36.13
CA GLY A 11 28.24 12.67 36.23
C GLY A 11 27.48 13.34 35.08
N CYS A 12 27.82 14.60 34.74
CA CYS A 12 27.19 15.32 33.63
C CYS A 12 27.42 14.65 32.26
N ALA A 13 28.63 14.15 32.01
CA ALA A 13 28.94 13.45 30.75
C ALA A 13 28.08 12.19 30.57
N VAL A 14 27.94 11.36 31.61
CA VAL A 14 27.10 10.15 31.58
C VAL A 14 25.64 10.50 31.32
N VAL A 15 25.11 11.56 31.94
CA VAL A 15 23.74 12.04 31.70
C VAL A 15 23.54 12.50 30.26
N SER A 16 24.49 13.26 29.69
CA SER A 16 24.38 13.69 28.29
C SER A 16 24.43 12.52 27.29
N CYS A 17 25.33 11.55 27.51
CA CYS A 17 25.46 10.37 26.65
C CYS A 17 24.21 9.48 26.70
N THR A 18 23.61 9.30 27.88
CA THR A 18 22.38 8.51 28.03
C THR A 18 21.19 9.19 27.33
N LEU A 19 21.04 10.51 27.46
CA LEU A 19 20.01 11.26 26.74
C LEU A 19 20.20 11.17 25.23
N ALA A 20 21.43 11.34 24.74
CA ALA A 20 21.75 11.18 23.31
C ALA A 20 21.40 9.76 22.82
N ALA A 21 21.78 8.72 23.55
CA ALA A 21 21.46 7.34 23.20
C ALA A 21 19.95 7.08 23.15
N ILE A 22 19.17 7.63 24.09
CA ILE A 22 17.70 7.50 24.10
C ILE A 22 17.09 8.21 22.88
N LEU A 23 17.54 9.42 22.56
CA LEU A 23 17.04 10.17 21.39
C LEU A 23 17.37 9.45 20.08
N VAL A 24 18.59 8.95 19.93
CA VAL A 24 19.01 8.14 18.78
C VAL A 24 18.15 6.87 18.68
N ARG A 25 17.95 6.15 19.79
CA ARG A 25 17.12 4.94 19.81
C ARG A 25 15.67 5.24 19.44
N ARG A 26 15.09 6.35 19.92
CA ARG A 26 13.74 6.80 19.55
C ARG A 26 13.66 7.13 18.06
N ARG A 27 14.65 7.86 17.52
CA ARG A 27 14.73 8.18 16.09
C ARG A 27 14.86 6.93 15.22
N LEU A 28 15.72 5.98 15.60
CA LEU A 28 15.88 4.71 14.88
C LEU A 28 14.60 3.86 14.93
N LYS A 29 13.92 3.79 16.09
CA LYS A 29 12.63 3.09 16.21
C LYS A 29 11.54 3.74 15.36
N SER A 30 11.49 5.07 15.33
CA SER A 30 10.56 5.80 14.46
C SER A 30 10.87 5.55 12.97
N ARG A 31 12.14 5.67 12.56
CA ARG A 31 12.58 5.36 11.20
C ARG A 31 12.25 3.92 10.79
N SER A 32 12.44 2.95 11.68
CA SER A 32 12.09 1.55 11.42
C SER A 32 10.59 1.36 11.15
N LYS A 33 9.72 2.00 11.94
CA LYS A 33 8.26 1.99 11.70
C LYS A 33 7.90 2.62 10.36
N TRP A 34 8.51 3.76 10.04
CA TRP A 34 8.33 4.43 8.75
C TRP A 34 8.79 3.58 7.57
N ASN A 35 9.95 2.93 7.69
CA ASN A 35 10.45 2.03 6.65
C ASN A 35 9.50 0.85 6.42
N ARG A 36 8.90 0.29 7.49
CA ARG A 36 7.88 -0.76 7.37
C ARG A 36 6.62 -0.25 6.66
N ALA A 37 6.16 0.96 6.99
CA ALA A 37 5.02 1.56 6.30
C ALA A 37 5.31 1.82 4.81
N LEU A 38 6.50 2.31 4.49
CA LEU A 38 6.92 2.51 3.10
C LEU A 38 7.04 1.19 2.33
N ALA A 39 7.46 0.11 2.98
CA ALA A 39 7.49 -1.21 2.36
C ALA A 39 6.08 -1.67 1.96
N VAL A 40 5.12 -1.56 2.88
CA VAL A 40 3.71 -1.89 2.59
C VAL A 40 3.14 -0.99 1.48
N LEU A 41 3.45 0.31 1.49
CA LEU A 41 2.98 1.22 0.44
C LEU A 41 3.55 0.89 -0.94
N ARG A 42 4.81 0.45 -1.02
CA ARG A 42 5.42 0.02 -2.29
C ARG A 42 4.78 -1.25 -2.82
N GLU A 43 4.62 -2.26 -1.98
CA GLU A 43 3.93 -3.51 -2.32
C GLU A 43 2.50 -3.22 -2.79
N PHE A 44 1.77 -2.37 -2.06
CA PHE A 44 0.44 -1.95 -2.45
C PHE A 44 0.41 -1.24 -3.82
N GLN A 45 1.34 -0.30 -4.05
CA GLN A 45 1.44 0.40 -5.32
C GLN A 45 1.76 -0.55 -6.48
N GLU A 46 2.62 -1.55 -6.26
CA GLU A 46 2.98 -2.56 -7.25
C GLU A 46 1.79 -3.48 -7.57
N GLU A 47 1.12 -4.01 -6.55
CA GLU A 47 -0.03 -4.90 -6.72
C GLU A 47 -1.24 -4.19 -7.35
N CYS A 48 -1.52 -2.96 -6.93
CA CYS A 48 -2.60 -2.14 -7.51
C CYS A 48 -2.24 -1.50 -8.86
N SER A 49 -1.02 -1.68 -9.36
CA SER A 49 -0.60 -1.13 -10.64
C SER A 49 -1.49 -1.67 -11.77
N THR A 50 -1.96 -0.77 -12.63
CA THR A 50 -2.83 -1.09 -13.78
C THR A 50 -2.20 -0.59 -15.08
N PRO A 51 -1.05 -1.16 -15.48
CA PRO A 51 -0.44 -0.80 -16.77
C PRO A 51 -1.38 -1.19 -17.92
N VAL A 52 -1.26 -0.51 -19.05
CA VAL A 52 -2.11 -0.72 -20.23
C VAL A 52 -2.16 -2.20 -20.66
N GLY A 53 -1.04 -2.93 -20.56
CA GLY A 53 -1.02 -4.36 -20.87
C GLY A 53 -1.93 -5.21 -19.98
N ARG A 54 -1.96 -4.93 -18.66
CA ARG A 54 -2.86 -5.61 -17.71
C ARG A 54 -4.32 -5.21 -17.97
N LEU A 55 -4.57 -3.94 -18.30
CA LEU A 55 -5.92 -3.49 -18.67
C LEU A 55 -6.45 -4.18 -19.94
N ARG A 56 -5.59 -4.38 -20.95
CA ARG A 56 -5.96 -5.16 -22.16
C ARG A 56 -6.37 -6.58 -21.80
N GLN A 57 -5.60 -7.27 -20.96
CA GLN A 57 -5.95 -8.61 -20.49
C GLN A 57 -7.31 -8.65 -19.77
N VAL A 58 -7.62 -7.63 -18.95
CA VAL A 58 -8.91 -7.52 -18.27
C VAL A 58 -10.06 -7.34 -19.28
N VAL A 59 -9.88 -6.47 -20.27
CA VAL A 59 -10.89 -6.24 -21.32
C VAL A 59 -11.09 -7.48 -22.19
N ASP A 60 -10.02 -8.17 -22.56
CA ASP A 60 -10.09 -9.41 -23.34
C ASP A 60 -10.84 -10.51 -22.56
N ALA A 61 -10.54 -10.66 -21.26
CA ALA A 61 -11.26 -11.58 -20.39
C ALA A 61 -12.74 -11.20 -20.24
N MET A 62 -13.05 -9.89 -20.15
CA MET A 62 -14.43 -9.40 -20.10
C MET A 62 -15.20 -9.74 -21.38
N ALA A 63 -14.58 -9.58 -22.55
CA ALA A 63 -15.21 -9.95 -23.83
C ALA A 63 -15.52 -11.46 -23.90
N VAL A 64 -14.61 -12.31 -23.41
CA VAL A 64 -14.83 -13.76 -23.33
C VAL A 64 -16.03 -14.09 -22.42
N GLU A 65 -16.11 -13.50 -21.23
CA GLU A 65 -17.26 -13.70 -20.34
C GLU A 65 -18.56 -13.19 -20.96
N MET A 66 -18.55 -12.04 -21.65
CA MET A 66 -19.72 -11.53 -22.36
C MET A 66 -20.21 -12.52 -23.43
N HIS A 67 -19.30 -13.07 -24.24
CA HIS A 67 -19.65 -14.07 -25.25
C HIS A 67 -20.24 -15.33 -24.60
N ALA A 68 -19.66 -15.81 -23.51
CA ALA A 68 -20.16 -16.98 -22.81
C ALA A 68 -21.55 -16.73 -22.17
N GLY A 69 -21.78 -15.54 -21.59
CA GLY A 69 -23.07 -15.16 -21.02
C GLY A 69 -24.18 -14.95 -22.06
N LEU A 70 -23.83 -14.51 -23.27
CA LEU A 70 -24.78 -14.39 -24.39
C LEU A 70 -25.09 -15.74 -25.05
N ALA A 71 -24.14 -16.68 -25.03
CA ALA A 71 -24.32 -18.00 -25.63
C ALA A 71 -25.29 -18.89 -24.83
N SER A 72 -25.35 -18.74 -23.51
CA SER A 72 -26.26 -19.48 -22.64
C SER A 72 -26.50 -18.72 -21.34
N GLU A 73 -27.73 -18.81 -20.82
CA GLU A 73 -28.02 -18.36 -19.46
C GLU A 73 -27.13 -19.11 -18.46
N GLY A 74 -26.49 -18.36 -17.55
CA GLY A 74 -25.51 -18.90 -16.61
C GLY A 74 -24.17 -19.34 -17.23
N GLY A 75 -23.93 -19.10 -18.53
CA GLY A 75 -22.69 -19.48 -19.22
C GLY A 75 -21.45 -18.71 -18.78
N SER A 76 -21.62 -17.62 -18.03
CA SER A 76 -20.53 -16.82 -17.46
C SER A 76 -20.97 -16.17 -16.15
N LYS A 77 -20.05 -15.49 -15.45
CA LYS A 77 -20.44 -14.66 -14.29
C LYS A 77 -21.23 -13.41 -14.70
N LEU A 78 -21.11 -12.98 -15.94
CA LEU A 78 -21.92 -11.92 -16.53
C LEU A 78 -23.26 -12.51 -17.00
N LYS A 79 -24.35 -12.06 -16.38
CA LYS A 79 -25.70 -12.60 -16.63
C LYS A 79 -26.25 -12.30 -18.03
N MET A 80 -25.74 -11.25 -18.69
CA MET A 80 -26.15 -10.81 -20.04
C MET A 80 -27.67 -10.86 -20.27
N LEU A 81 -28.43 -10.27 -19.34
CA LEU A 81 -29.89 -10.31 -19.35
C LEU A 81 -30.48 -9.55 -20.54
N LEU A 82 -31.51 -10.13 -21.15
CA LEU A 82 -32.30 -9.44 -22.17
C LEU A 82 -33.13 -8.32 -21.52
N THR A 83 -32.95 -7.09 -22.01
CA THR A 83 -33.70 -5.92 -21.54
C THR A 83 -35.06 -5.78 -22.19
N PHE A 84 -35.33 -6.55 -23.25
CA PHE A 84 -36.50 -6.43 -24.12
C PHE A 84 -36.69 -5.03 -24.74
N VAL A 85 -35.62 -4.23 -24.78
CA VAL A 85 -35.56 -2.96 -25.50
C VAL A 85 -34.92 -3.22 -26.85
N ASP A 86 -35.74 -3.28 -27.90
CA ASP A 86 -35.32 -3.48 -29.29
C ASP A 86 -35.11 -2.15 -30.04
N LYS A 87 -35.73 -1.06 -29.57
CA LYS A 87 -35.62 0.28 -30.17
C LYS A 87 -35.26 1.32 -29.11
N LEU A 88 -34.17 2.04 -29.37
CA LEU A 88 -33.77 3.20 -28.59
C LEU A 88 -34.40 4.48 -29.18
N PRO A 89 -34.60 5.54 -28.36
CA PRO A 89 -35.03 6.84 -28.86
C PRO A 89 -34.06 7.42 -29.90
N ALA A 90 -34.60 8.08 -30.94
CA ALA A 90 -33.81 8.64 -32.04
C ALA A 90 -33.67 10.18 -32.02
N GLY A 91 -34.24 10.84 -31.00
CA GLY A 91 -34.44 12.29 -30.98
C GLY A 91 -35.91 12.64 -31.14
#